data_AF-A0A0C3Q3I2-F1
#
_entry.id   AF-A0A0C3Q3I2-F1
#
_cell.length_a   1.000
_cell.length_b   1.000
_cell.length_c   1.000
_cell.angle_alpha   90.00
_cell.angle_beta   90.00
_cell.angle_gamma   90.00
#
_symmetry.space_group_name_H-M   'P 1'
#
loop_
_entity.id
_entity.type
_entity.pdbx_description
1 polymer ?
#
loop_
_entity_poly.entity_id
_entity_poly.type
_entity_poly.pdbx_seq_one_letter_code
_entity_poly.pdbx_strand_id
1 'polypeptide(L)'
;MATRVPDIYDPARFEVPVPPQEFGQDGGKFYRCYDALAEEIDDNLVTGLKEHLDGLLIFAGLFAGVNTAFLALTLPLMSPDPADDTNALLRDNNAILLNIVLGRNESLPSTNPLPSETFSPAGKVLTVNALFSVSLTFALVSSFLAVLGRQW
;
A
#
# COMPACT_ATOMS: atom_id res chain seq x y z
N MET A 1 7.38 3.40 -38.48
CA MET A 1 7.15 3.67 -37.05
C MET A 1 6.31 4.92 -36.97
N ALA A 2 4.99 4.77 -37.10
CA ALA A 2 4.05 5.90 -37.20
C ALA A 2 3.40 6.09 -35.84
N THR A 3 3.66 7.24 -35.22
CA THR A 3 3.00 7.71 -34.01
C THR A 3 1.51 7.92 -34.32
N ARG A 4 0.64 7.07 -33.77
CA ARG A 4 -0.81 7.26 -33.80
C ARG A 4 -1.11 8.50 -32.97
N VAL A 5 -1.48 9.57 -33.66
CA VAL A 5 -1.97 10.82 -33.06
C VAL A 5 -3.19 10.45 -32.23
N PRO A 6 -3.34 10.95 -30.98
CA PRO A 6 -4.57 10.73 -30.22
C PRO A 6 -5.71 11.30 -31.05
N ASP A 7 -6.70 10.47 -31.40
CA ASP A 7 -7.89 10.91 -32.13
C ASP A 7 -8.56 12.01 -31.30
N ILE A 8 -8.36 13.25 -31.74
CA ILE A 8 -9.09 14.41 -31.26
C ILE A 8 -10.54 14.09 -31.59
N TYR A 9 -11.39 13.98 -30.57
CA TYR A 9 -12.83 13.79 -30.73
C TYR A 9 -13.35 14.77 -31.79
N ASP A 10 -13.66 14.25 -32.98
CA ASP A 10 -14.13 15.02 -34.12
C ASP A 10 -15.66 14.88 -34.20
N PRO A 11 -16.41 15.85 -33.66
CA PRO A 11 -17.86 15.81 -33.67
C PRO A 11 -18.46 15.87 -35.10
N ALA A 12 -17.66 16.17 -36.12
CA ALA A 12 -18.11 16.23 -37.52
C ALA A 12 -18.04 14.88 -38.24
N ARG A 13 -17.32 13.87 -37.71
CA ARG A 13 -17.26 12.52 -38.30
C ARG A 13 -18.52 11.71 -38.06
N PHE A 14 -19.23 11.99 -36.98
CA PHE A 14 -20.48 11.33 -36.61
C PHE A 14 -21.63 12.33 -36.68
N GLU A 15 -22.06 12.68 -37.90
CA GLU A 15 -23.40 13.25 -38.08
C GLU A 15 -24.40 12.20 -37.58
N VAL A 16 -24.91 12.39 -36.36
CA VAL A 16 -25.90 11.50 -35.76
C VAL A 16 -27.12 11.49 -36.67
N PRO A 17 -27.42 10.38 -37.37
CA PRO A 17 -28.54 10.35 -38.29
C PRO A 17 -29.84 10.53 -37.50
N VAL A 18 -30.87 11.13 -38.11
CA VAL A 18 -32.17 11.25 -37.45
C VAL A 18 -32.69 9.85 -37.12
N PRO A 19 -33.09 9.55 -35.87
CA PRO A 19 -33.58 8.23 -35.52
C PRO A 19 -34.81 7.88 -36.36
N PRO A 20 -34.85 6.71 -37.01
CA PRO A 20 -35.97 6.33 -37.85
C PRO A 20 -37.24 6.11 -37.00
N GLN A 21 -38.42 6.42 -37.57
CA GLN A 21 -39.71 6.24 -36.89
C GLN A 21 -40.06 4.76 -36.72
N GLU A 22 -39.62 3.90 -37.65
CA GLU A 22 -39.71 2.45 -37.55
C GLU A 22 -38.34 1.78 -37.68
N PHE A 23 -38.16 0.67 -36.96
CA PHE A 23 -36.91 -0.06 -36.92
C PHE A 23 -36.53 -0.58 -38.32
N GLY A 24 -35.36 -0.16 -38.83
CA GLY A 24 -34.84 -0.62 -40.12
C GLY A 24 -35.38 0.12 -41.36
N GLN A 25 -36.19 1.17 -41.19
CA GLN A 25 -36.73 1.99 -42.29
C GLN A 25 -35.62 2.66 -43.14
N ASP A 26 -34.46 2.87 -42.54
CA ASP A 26 -33.25 3.46 -43.13
C ASP A 26 -32.24 2.41 -43.63
N GLY A 27 -32.61 1.13 -43.62
CA GLY A 27 -31.71 0.01 -43.92
C GLY A 27 -30.68 -0.26 -42.81
N GLY A 28 -30.96 0.18 -41.57
CA GLY A 28 -30.10 -0.04 -40.40
C GLY A 28 -28.87 0.88 -40.35
N LYS A 29 -28.84 1.95 -41.15
CA LYS A 29 -27.71 2.90 -41.21
C LYS A 29 -27.51 3.64 -39.89
N PHE A 30 -28.59 4.07 -39.24
CA PHE A 30 -28.59 4.68 -37.92
C PHE A 30 -27.98 3.74 -36.88
N TYR A 31 -28.46 2.50 -36.81
CA TYR A 31 -27.95 1.51 -35.85
C TYR A 31 -26.49 1.17 -36.10
N ARG A 32 -26.05 1.03 -37.35
CA ARG A 32 -24.63 0.80 -37.67
C ARG A 32 -23.74 1.99 -37.32
N CYS A 33 -24.23 3.21 -37.52
CA CYS A 33 -23.50 4.42 -37.13
C CYS A 33 -23.41 4.53 -35.61
N TYR A 34 -24.50 4.22 -34.90
CA TYR A 34 -24.52 4.14 -33.44
C TYR A 34 -23.57 3.05 -32.91
N ASP A 35 -23.58 1.85 -33.48
CA ASP A 35 -22.71 0.74 -33.07
C ASP A 35 -21.23 1.11 -33.24
N ALA A 36 -20.88 1.71 -34.39
CA ALA A 36 -19.51 2.18 -34.65
C ALA A 36 -19.09 3.30 -33.68
N LEU A 37 -20.00 4.22 -33.34
CA LEU A 37 -19.73 5.27 -32.36
C LEU A 37 -19.58 4.70 -30.95
N ALA A 38 -20.44 3.76 -30.57
CA ALA A 38 -20.39 3.09 -29.27
C ALA A 38 -19.07 2.31 -29.13
N GLU A 39 -18.66 1.58 -30.16
CA GLU A 39 -17.40 0.83 -30.19
C GLU A 39 -16.19 1.76 -30.08
N GLU A 40 -16.18 2.91 -30.78
CA GLU A 40 -15.10 3.90 -30.65
C GLU A 40 -15.02 4.52 -29.24
N ILE A 41 -16.17 4.86 -28.65
CA ILE A 41 -16.23 5.42 -27.29
C ILE A 41 -15.77 4.38 -26.27
N ASP A 42 -16.25 3.15 -26.37
CA ASP A 42 -15.89 2.07 -25.46
C ASP A 42 -14.40 1.73 -25.57
N ASP A 43 -13.85 1.62 -26.79
CA ASP A 43 -12.42 1.38 -26.99
C ASP A 43 -11.56 2.50 -26.41
N ASN A 44 -11.95 3.76 -26.59
CA ASN A 44 -11.23 4.90 -26.03
C ASN A 44 -11.31 4.91 -24.49
N LEU A 45 -12.50 4.64 -23.92
CA LEU A 45 -12.69 4.55 -22.48
C LEU A 45 -11.84 3.42 -21.89
N VAL A 46 -11.89 2.22 -22.46
CA VAL A 46 -11.12 1.05 -22.01
C VAL A 46 -9.62 1.33 -22.11
N THR A 47 -9.16 1.94 -23.20
CA THR A 47 -7.75 2.30 -23.39
C THR A 47 -7.30 3.32 -22.34
N GLY A 48 -8.06 4.40 -22.15
CA GLY A 48 -7.77 5.42 -21.13
C GLY A 48 -7.78 4.82 -19.72
N LEU A 49 -8.77 3.99 -19.40
CA LEU A 49 -8.86 3.32 -18.10
C LEU A 49 -7.64 2.43 -17.85
N LYS A 50 -7.18 1.66 -18.85
CA LYS A 50 -5.96 0.84 -18.77
C LYS A 50 -4.72 1.68 -18.47
N GLU A 51 -4.56 2.83 -19.12
CA GLU A 51 -3.46 3.76 -18.83
C GLU A 51 -3.54 4.35 -17.41
N HIS A 52 -4.74 4.68 -16.93
CA HIS A 52 -4.94 5.13 -15.55
C HIS A 52 -4.61 4.03 -14.52
N LEU A 53 -5.00 2.79 -14.78
CA LEU A 53 -4.71 1.62 -13.94
C LEU A 53 -3.20 1.37 -13.85
N ASP A 54 -2.46 1.58 -14.95
CA ASP A 54 -0.99 1.50 -14.94
C ASP A 54 -0.34 2.54 -14.05
N GLY A 55 -0.78 3.79 -14.18
CA GLY A 55 -0.32 4.87 -13.31
C GLY A 55 -0.56 4.52 -11.85
N LEU A 56 -1.77 4.08 -11.51
CA LEU A 56 -2.14 3.68 -10.15
C LEU A 56 -1.28 2.51 -9.65
N LEU A 57 -0.99 1.52 -10.48
CA LEU A 57 -0.17 0.35 -10.11
C LEU A 57 1.28 0.74 -9.77
N ILE A 58 1.88 1.65 -10.53
CA ILE A 58 3.23 2.17 -10.26
C ILE A 58 3.25 2.93 -8.93
N PHE A 59 2.29 3.83 -8.72
CA PHE A 59 2.20 4.59 -7.47
C PHE A 59 1.94 3.67 -6.27
N ALA A 60 1.04 2.69 -6.41
CA ALA A 60 0.76 1.72 -5.36
C ALA A 60 2.00 0.89 -5.00
N GLY A 61 2.78 0.42 -5.99
CA GLY A 61 4.01 -0.32 -5.76
C GLY A 61 5.09 0.51 -5.04
N LEU A 62 5.32 1.75 -5.49
CA LEU A 62 6.27 2.67 -4.84
C LEU A 62 5.86 2.98 -3.41
N PHE A 63 4.57 3.27 -3.21
CA PHE A 63 4.01 3.53 -1.89
C PHE A 63 4.13 2.32 -0.97
N ALA A 64 3.81 1.12 -1.46
CA ALA A 64 3.98 -0.12 -0.71
C ALA A 64 5.43 -0.36 -0.31
N GLY A 65 6.39 -0.11 -1.21
CA GLY A 65 7.82 -0.21 -0.91
C GLY A 65 8.26 0.74 0.20
N VAL A 66 7.88 2.01 0.11
CA VAL A 66 8.20 3.01 1.14
C VAL A 66 7.56 2.65 2.49
N ASN A 67 6.27 2.27 2.50
CA ASN A 67 5.57 1.84 3.72
C ASN A 67 6.24 0.60 4.34
N THR A 68 6.66 -0.37 3.52
CA THR A 68 7.34 -1.58 3.98
C THR A 68 8.70 -1.26 4.60
N ALA A 69 9.46 -0.32 4.02
CA ALA A 69 10.73 0.12 4.58
C ALA A 69 10.56 0.80 5.94
N PHE A 70 9.57 1.68 6.09
CA PHE A 70 9.23 2.27 7.39
C PHE A 70 8.82 1.18 8.39
N LEU A 71 7.95 0.26 7.98
CA LEU A 71 7.49 -0.82 8.84
C LEU A 71 8.64 -1.72 9.31
N ALA A 72 9.60 -2.02 8.44
CA ALA A 72 10.79 -2.80 8.78
C ALA A 72 11.67 -2.11 9.85
N LEU A 73 11.70 -0.78 9.88
CA LEU A 73 12.42 -0.01 10.89
C LEU A 73 11.62 0.16 12.20
N THR A 74 10.30 0.23 12.12
CA THR A 74 9.44 0.51 13.28
C THR A 74 8.93 -0.74 13.99
N LEU A 75 8.90 -1.90 13.32
CA LEU A 75 8.55 -3.19 13.92
C LEU A 75 9.50 -3.59 15.06
N PRO A 76 10.85 -3.50 14.91
CA PRO A 76 11.78 -3.81 15.99
C PRO A 76 11.58 -2.95 17.24
N LEU A 77 11.10 -1.71 17.09
CA LEU A 77 10.83 -0.80 18.22
C LEU A 77 9.67 -1.28 19.12
N MET A 78 8.90 -2.29 18.68
CA MET A 78 7.88 -2.94 19.51
C MET A 78 8.40 -4.15 20.30
N SER A 79 9.66 -4.52 20.12
CA SER A 79 10.32 -5.57 20.89
C SER A 79 11.29 -4.93 21.90
N PRO A 80 11.46 -5.54 23.09
CA PRO A 80 12.56 -5.19 23.97
C PRO A 80 13.90 -5.36 23.26
N ASP A 81 14.87 -4.49 23.55
CA ASP A 81 16.25 -4.66 23.08
C ASP A 81 16.94 -5.72 23.96
N PRO A 82 17.43 -6.85 23.41
CA PRO A 82 18.15 -7.85 24.18
C PRO A 82 19.44 -7.30 24.83
N ALA A 83 19.98 -6.19 24.34
CA ALA A 83 21.11 -5.51 24.97
C ALA A 83 20.74 -4.91 26.33
N ASP A 84 19.48 -4.48 26.54
CA ASP A 84 19.04 -3.87 27.80
C ASP A 84 19.02 -4.90 28.93
N ASP A 85 18.54 -6.12 28.67
CA ASP A 85 18.59 -7.22 29.63
C ASP A 85 20.03 -7.61 29.98
N THR A 86 20.89 -7.71 28.97
CA THR A 86 22.31 -8.03 29.16
C THR A 86 23.00 -6.96 30.02
N ASN A 87 22.71 -5.68 29.75
CA ASN A 87 23.25 -4.55 30.51
C ASN A 87 22.73 -4.53 31.96
N ALA A 88 21.47 -4.87 32.19
CA ALA A 88 20.90 -5.00 33.53
C ALA A 88 21.59 -6.12 34.32
N LEU A 89 21.75 -7.30 33.72
CA LEU A 89 22.44 -8.44 34.33
C LEU A 89 23.91 -8.12 34.64
N LEU A 90 24.61 -7.40 33.75
CA LEU A 90 26.00 -6.96 33.99
C LEU A 90 26.09 -5.96 35.14
N ARG A 91 25.14 -5.03 35.26
CA ARG A 91 25.07 -4.10 36.40
C ARG A 91 24.84 -4.85 37.71
N ASP A 92 23.93 -5.80 37.73
CA ASP A 92 23.65 -6.62 38.91
C ASP A 92 24.88 -7.45 39.31
N ASN A 93 25.55 -8.07 38.33
CA ASN A 93 26.78 -8.83 38.58
C ASN A 93 27.89 -7.93 39.14
N ASN A 94 28.08 -6.73 38.59
CA ASN A 94 29.07 -5.77 39.07
C ASN A 94 28.76 -5.32 40.51
N ALA A 95 27.49 -5.08 40.84
CA ALA A 95 27.07 -4.73 42.19
C ALA A 95 27.35 -5.85 43.21
N ILE A 96 27.10 -7.12 42.83
CA ILE A 96 27.44 -8.29 43.65
C ILE A 96 28.95 -8.37 43.88
N LEU A 97 29.75 -8.23 42.81
CA LEU A 97 31.21 -8.25 42.90
C LEU A 97 31.75 -7.16 43.82
N LEU A 98 31.19 -5.94 43.75
CA LEU A 98 31.58 -4.83 44.61
C LEU A 98 31.26 -5.12 46.09
N ASN A 99 30.09 -5.69 46.39
CA ASN A 99 29.73 -6.06 47.77
C ASN A 99 30.68 -7.14 48.34
N ILE A 100 31.08 -8.12 47.52
CA ILE A 100 32.06 -9.14 47.91
C ILE A 100 33.41 -8.49 48.23
N VAL A 101 33.91 -7.59 47.36
CA VAL A 101 35.19 -6.90 47.57
C VAL A 101 35.17 -6.01 48.81
N LEU A 102 34.05 -5.35 49.09
CA LEU A 102 33.88 -4.49 50.26
C LEU A 102 33.58 -5.26 51.56
N GLY A 103 33.51 -6.60 51.52
CA GLY A 103 33.21 -7.44 52.69
C GLY A 103 31.80 -7.23 53.25
N ARG A 104 30.89 -6.67 52.44
CA ARG A 104 29.50 -6.41 52.83
C ARG A 104 28.70 -7.68 52.64
N ASN A 105 28.35 -8.32 53.76
CA ASN A 105 27.53 -9.54 53.81
C ASN A 105 26.02 -9.23 53.73
N GLU A 106 25.67 -8.25 52.90
CA GLU A 106 24.28 -7.88 52.62
C GLU A 106 23.63 -9.06 51.86
N SER A 107 22.39 -9.42 52.19
CA SER A 107 21.64 -10.46 51.48
C SER A 107 21.64 -10.17 49.97
N LEU A 108 21.77 -11.22 49.14
CA LEU A 108 21.69 -11.11 47.69
C LEU A 108 20.52 -10.18 47.30
N PRO A 109 20.74 -9.16 46.45
CA PRO A 109 19.64 -8.33 45.97
C PRO A 109 18.59 -9.24 45.34
N SER A 110 17.32 -9.03 45.70
CA SER A 110 16.20 -9.70 45.04
C SER A 110 16.38 -9.55 43.54
N THR A 111 16.19 -10.62 42.77
CA THR A 111 16.21 -10.57 41.31
C THR A 111 15.26 -9.47 40.85
N ASN A 112 15.82 -8.35 40.40
CA ASN A 112 15.01 -7.29 39.81
C ASN A 112 14.42 -7.84 38.51
N PRO A 113 13.16 -7.50 38.18
CA PRO A 113 12.57 -7.90 36.92
C PRO A 113 13.43 -7.35 35.78
N LEU A 114 13.67 -8.19 34.76
CA LEU A 114 14.43 -7.78 33.59
C LEU A 114 13.71 -6.63 32.87
N PRO A 115 14.45 -5.71 32.23
CA PRO A 115 13.86 -4.64 31.41
C PRO A 115 12.81 -5.15 30.40
N SER A 116 13.03 -6.34 29.81
CA SER A 116 12.07 -7.00 28.92
C SER A 116 10.75 -7.41 29.59
N GLU A 117 10.73 -7.74 30.89
CA GLU A 117 9.51 -8.18 31.58
C GLU A 117 8.54 -7.04 31.88
N THR A 118 9.06 -5.81 31.97
CA THR A 118 8.24 -4.60 32.16
C THR A 118 8.05 -3.84 30.83
N PHE A 119 8.54 -4.39 29.73
CA PHE A 119 8.50 -3.70 28.45
C PHE A 119 7.06 -3.51 27.98
N SER A 120 6.68 -2.24 27.82
CA SER A 120 5.45 -1.85 27.15
C SER A 120 5.82 -0.96 25.97
N PRO A 121 5.52 -1.36 24.72
CA PRO A 121 5.78 -0.51 23.58
C PRO A 121 4.99 0.79 23.70
N ALA A 122 5.60 1.91 23.28
CA ALA A 122 4.94 3.21 23.34
C ALA A 122 3.68 3.19 22.46
N GLY A 123 2.51 3.56 23.01
CA GLY A 123 1.23 3.50 22.27
C GLY A 123 1.25 4.25 20.93
N LYS A 124 2.06 5.31 20.81
CA LYS A 124 2.27 6.04 19.55
C LYS A 124 2.93 5.18 18.46
N VAL A 125 3.89 4.33 18.82
CA VAL A 125 4.57 3.41 17.89
C VAL A 125 3.59 2.35 17.37
N LEU A 126 2.71 1.87 18.24
CA LEU A 126 1.64 0.95 17.86
C LEU A 126 0.69 1.57 16.83
N THR A 127 0.19 2.78 17.09
CA THR A 127 -0.71 3.49 16.16
C THR A 127 -0.05 3.74 14.80
N VAL A 128 1.21 4.15 14.78
CA VAL A 128 1.94 4.43 13.55
C VAL A 128 2.13 3.17 12.70
N ASN A 129 2.56 2.06 13.31
CA ASN A 129 2.68 0.79 12.59
C ASN A 129 1.32 0.24 12.11
N ALA A 130 0.26 0.41 12.90
CA ALA A 130 -1.09 0.03 12.49
C ALA A 130 -1.55 0.85 11.27
N LEU A 131 -1.32 2.17 11.27
CA LEU A 131 -1.61 3.04 10.13
C LEU A 131 -0.82 2.61 8.88
N PHE A 132 0.48 2.33 9.02
CA PHE A 132 1.31 1.85 7.92
C PHE A 132 0.84 0.49 7.38
N SER A 133 0.44 -0.43 8.26
CA SER A 133 -0.07 -1.75 7.86
C SER A 133 -1.40 -1.64 7.10
N VAL A 134 -2.36 -0.86 7.59
CA VAL A 134 -3.65 -0.63 6.91
C VAL A 134 -3.45 0.05 5.55
N SER A 135 -2.59 1.07 5.54
CA SER A 135 -2.17 1.79 4.34
C SER A 135 -1.58 0.84 3.28
N LEU A 136 -0.70 -0.07 3.70
CA LEU A 136 -0.11 -1.09 2.84
C LEU A 136 -1.17 -2.06 2.28
N THR A 137 -2.10 -2.53 3.11
CA THR A 137 -3.19 -3.41 2.66
C THR A 137 -4.05 -2.73 1.60
N PHE A 138 -4.42 -1.47 1.80
CA PHE A 138 -5.21 -0.73 0.82
C PHE A 138 -4.45 -0.55 -0.51
N ALA A 139 -3.14 -0.28 -0.45
CA ALA A 139 -2.29 -0.20 -1.64
C ALA A 139 -2.23 -1.53 -2.41
N LEU A 140 -2.11 -2.66 -1.71
CA LEU A 140 -2.12 -3.99 -2.32
C LEU A 140 -3.47 -4.35 -2.93
N VAL A 141 -4.57 -4.04 -2.24
CA VAL A 141 -5.94 -4.25 -2.78
C VAL A 141 -6.15 -3.39 -4.02
N SER A 142 -5.75 -2.12 -3.97
CA SER A 142 -5.81 -1.22 -5.14
C SER A 142 -4.97 -1.73 -6.30
N SER A 143 -3.76 -2.24 -6.04
CA SER A 143 -2.89 -2.86 -7.04
C SER A 143 -3.53 -4.11 -7.65
N PHE A 144 -4.11 -4.99 -6.84
CA PHE A 144 -4.80 -6.20 -7.30
C PHE A 144 -6.00 -5.84 -8.18
N LEU A 145 -6.82 -4.88 -7.77
CA LEU A 145 -7.95 -4.40 -8.54
C LEU A 145 -7.49 -3.75 -9.86
N ALA A 146 -6.37 -3.03 -9.82
CA ALA A 146 -5.78 -2.44 -11.03
C ALA A 146 -5.37 -3.49 -12.05
N VAL A 147 -4.75 -4.59 -11.58
CA VAL A 147 -4.36 -5.72 -12.42
C VAL A 147 -5.60 -6.42 -13.01
N LEU A 148 -6.65 -6.63 -12.23
CA LEU A 148 -7.92 -7.21 -12.73
C LEU A 148 -8.55 -6.33 -13.81
N GLY A 149 -8.61 -5.01 -13.59
CA GLY A 149 -9.15 -4.06 -14.56
C GLY A 149 -8.34 -3.98 -15.85
N ARG A 150 -7.04 -4.27 -15.80
CA ARG A 150 -6.17 -4.31 -16.99
C ARG A 150 -6.32 -5.59 -17.80
N GLN A 151 -6.74 -6.69 -17.17
CA GLN A 151 -6.90 -8.00 -17.82
C GLN A 151 -8.22 -8.13 -18.59
N TRP A 152 -9.24 -7.36 -18.22
CA TRP A 152 -10.49 -7.17 -18.99
C TRP A 152 -10.26 -6.16 -20.12
#